data_AF-A0A410NYH1-F1
#
_entry.id   AF-A0A410NYH1-F1
#
_cell.length_a   1.000
_cell.length_b   1.000
_cell.length_c   1.000
_cell.angle_alpha   90.00
_cell.angle_beta   90.00
_cell.angle_gamma   90.00
#
_symmetry.space_group_name_H-M   'P 1'
#
loop_
_entity.id
_entity.type
_entity.pdbx_description
1 polymer ?
#
loop_
_entity_poly.entity_id
_entity_poly.type
_entity_poly.pdbx_seq_one_letter_code
_entity_poly.pdbx_strand_id
1 'polypeptide(L)'
;MITLLATLALLVEPAHWETPPDVKRSDYPALARDLRINGNVTLECVNNEDGALSRCAAMSAKPADAGFQQAALAIVFRGRVAQPAGVPFSIELPFDILDEDDEPLRQPWEGPEPGPEHIQAAQAFTDSFYGGSRSAAERSIRDWKVNEMPPEKAALLRGWMDELYPDLEAEKAWHAAGVARVLALHGVDYLPTRKPIGWDAWYAQVTRASPEDPAPIRNEMRRRYCAAFDCASGVAVD
;
A
#
# COMPACT_ATOMS: atom_id res chain seq x y z
N MET A 1 -47.05 -27.67 11.19
CA MET A 1 -45.77 -28.12 11.78
C MET A 1 -44.66 -27.61 10.88
N ILE A 2 -43.99 -26.53 11.26
CA ILE A 2 -42.84 -25.97 10.53
C ILE A 2 -41.64 -26.18 11.45
N THR A 3 -40.75 -27.08 11.06
CA THR A 3 -39.45 -27.31 11.71
C THR A 3 -38.49 -26.20 11.32
N LEU A 4 -38.17 -25.32 12.28
CA LEU A 4 -37.06 -24.38 12.21
C LEU A 4 -35.76 -25.16 12.46
N LEU A 5 -34.94 -25.31 11.40
CA LEU A 5 -33.53 -25.67 11.52
C LEU A 5 -32.76 -24.41 11.91
N ALA A 6 -32.39 -24.29 13.19
CA ALA A 6 -31.45 -23.28 13.64
C ALA A 6 -30.04 -23.74 13.25
N THR A 7 -29.41 -23.04 12.31
CA THR A 7 -27.97 -23.12 12.04
C THR A 7 -27.23 -22.63 13.28
N LEU A 8 -26.53 -23.53 13.98
CA LEU A 8 -25.51 -23.12 14.95
C LEU A 8 -24.37 -22.44 14.17
N ALA A 9 -24.36 -21.11 14.17
CA ALA A 9 -23.12 -20.38 14.03
C ALA A 9 -22.30 -20.63 15.29
N LEU A 10 -21.16 -21.30 15.18
CA LEU A 10 -20.16 -21.29 16.25
C LEU A 10 -19.75 -19.84 16.46
N LEU A 11 -20.25 -19.23 17.54
CA LEU A 11 -19.71 -17.99 18.08
C LEU A 11 -18.28 -18.33 18.52
N VAL A 12 -17.32 -18.00 17.65
CA VAL A 12 -15.90 -18.02 18.01
C VAL A 12 -15.74 -16.95 19.08
N GLU A 13 -15.52 -17.36 20.33
CA GLU A 13 -15.24 -16.41 21.40
C GLU A 13 -13.96 -15.63 21.03
N PRO A 14 -14.00 -14.28 21.05
CA PRO A 14 -12.85 -13.49 20.66
C PRO A 14 -11.70 -13.73 21.64
N ALA A 15 -10.47 -13.72 21.14
CA ALA A 15 -9.30 -13.89 22.00
C ALA A 15 -9.30 -12.86 23.14
N HIS A 16 -9.15 -13.34 24.38
CA HIS A 16 -9.02 -12.47 25.54
C HIS A 16 -7.61 -11.89 25.60
N TRP A 17 -7.43 -10.69 25.05
CA TRP A 17 -6.15 -9.98 25.02
C TRP A 17 -5.80 -9.41 26.40
N GLU A 18 -4.59 -9.71 26.88
CA GLU A 18 -3.93 -8.92 27.92
C GLU A 18 -3.20 -7.73 27.29
N THR A 19 -2.56 -7.96 26.14
CA THR A 19 -1.94 -6.90 25.33
C THR A 19 -2.15 -7.25 23.86
N PRO A 20 -3.02 -6.55 23.12
CA PRO A 20 -3.18 -6.80 21.69
C PRO A 20 -1.95 -6.32 20.91
N PRO A 21 -1.63 -6.95 19.76
CA PRO A 21 -0.60 -6.43 18.88
C PRO A 21 -1.04 -5.07 18.30
N ASP A 22 -0.20 -4.05 18.47
CA ASP A 22 -0.39 -2.73 17.85
C ASP A 22 0.00 -2.80 16.35
N VAL A 23 -1.01 -2.70 15.47
CA VAL A 23 -0.84 -2.72 14.01
C VAL A 23 -0.41 -1.34 13.55
N LYS A 24 0.72 -1.27 12.82
CA LYS A 24 1.26 -0.02 12.30
C LYS A 24 1.16 0.02 10.79
N ARG A 25 1.18 1.23 10.21
CA ARG A 25 1.18 1.42 8.75
C ARG A 25 2.34 0.68 8.07
N SER A 26 3.48 0.52 8.75
CA SER A 26 4.63 -0.24 8.25
C SER A 26 4.42 -1.75 8.20
N ASP A 27 3.42 -2.27 8.92
CA ASP A 27 3.08 -3.68 8.95
C ASP A 27 2.15 -4.08 7.79
N TYR A 28 1.55 -3.11 7.08
CA TYR A 28 0.70 -3.39 5.95
C TYR A 28 1.50 -3.98 4.77
N PRO A 29 0.91 -4.96 4.06
CA PRO A 29 1.43 -5.39 2.76
C PRO A 29 1.56 -4.22 1.78
N ALA A 30 2.52 -4.28 0.85
CA ALA A 30 2.78 -3.20 -0.09
C ALA A 30 1.54 -2.84 -0.93
N LEU A 31 0.82 -3.83 -1.47
CA LEU A 31 -0.41 -3.60 -2.22
C LEU A 31 -1.45 -2.85 -1.39
N ALA A 32 -1.71 -3.34 -0.18
CA ALA A 32 -2.72 -2.77 0.70
C ALA A 32 -2.37 -1.35 1.15
N ARG A 33 -1.09 -1.11 1.47
CA ARG A 33 -0.59 0.22 1.84
C ARG A 33 -0.67 1.19 0.68
N ASP A 34 -0.23 0.79 -0.51
CA ASP A 34 -0.15 1.66 -1.68
C ASP A 34 -1.55 1.99 -2.22
N LEU A 35 -2.50 1.05 -2.12
CA LEU A 35 -3.90 1.25 -2.52
C LEU A 35 -4.81 1.68 -1.38
N ARG A 36 -4.31 1.89 -0.15
CA ARG A 36 -5.12 2.26 1.03
C ARG A 36 -6.30 1.32 1.25
N ILE A 37 -6.02 0.02 1.25
CA ILE A 37 -6.99 -1.05 1.47
C ILE A 37 -6.82 -1.55 2.90
N ASN A 38 -7.91 -1.56 3.65
CA ASN A 38 -7.97 -2.25 4.94
C ASN A 38 -8.31 -3.73 4.75
N GLY A 39 -8.05 -4.51 5.80
CA GLY A 39 -8.28 -5.94 5.76
C GLY A 39 -8.46 -6.54 7.15
N ASN A 40 -8.79 -7.82 7.17
CA ASN A 40 -8.89 -8.59 8.40
C ASN A 40 -8.31 -9.99 8.16
N VAL A 41 -7.70 -10.58 9.19
CA VAL A 41 -7.06 -11.89 9.13
C VAL A 41 -7.55 -12.75 10.26
N THR A 42 -8.09 -13.92 9.91
CA THR A 42 -8.37 -14.98 10.87
C THR A 42 -7.11 -15.83 11.06
N LEU A 43 -6.63 -15.90 12.29
CA LEU A 43 -5.49 -16.71 12.72
C LEU A 43 -5.96 -17.82 13.65
N GLU A 44 -5.34 -18.99 13.60
CA GLU A 44 -5.40 -19.99 14.66
C GLU A 44 -4.08 -19.99 15.41
N CYS A 45 -4.11 -19.87 16.73
CA CYS A 45 -2.93 -19.72 17.58
C CYS A 45 -3.02 -20.58 18.85
N VAL A 46 -1.88 -20.80 19.50
CA VAL A 46 -1.77 -21.41 20.83
C VAL A 46 -0.94 -20.49 21.73
N ASN A 47 -1.28 -20.32 23.01
CA ASN A 47 -0.43 -19.58 23.95
C ASN A 47 0.37 -20.49 24.88
N ASN A 48 1.50 -19.95 25.36
CA ASN A 48 2.29 -20.50 26.45
C ASN A 48 1.69 -20.10 27.81
N GLU A 49 2.23 -20.66 28.90
CA GLU A 49 1.79 -20.37 30.29
C GLU A 49 1.88 -18.88 30.66
N ASP A 50 2.79 -18.14 30.04
CA ASP A 50 2.99 -16.70 30.24
C ASP A 50 2.11 -15.82 29.32
N GLY A 51 1.16 -16.43 28.60
CA GLY A 51 0.27 -15.74 27.67
C GLY A 51 0.91 -15.39 26.32
N ALA A 52 2.20 -15.68 26.10
CA ALA A 52 2.84 -15.44 24.81
C ALA A 52 2.29 -16.38 23.73
N LEU A 53 2.02 -15.84 22.54
CA LEU A 53 1.55 -16.63 21.42
C LEU A 53 2.65 -17.51 20.82
N SER A 54 2.24 -18.67 20.32
CA SER A 54 3.07 -19.70 19.70
C SER A 54 2.26 -20.44 18.64
N ARG A 55 2.92 -21.09 17.68
CA ARG A 55 2.27 -21.96 16.69
C ARG A 55 1.05 -21.30 16.00
N CYS A 56 1.18 -20.03 15.63
CA CYS A 56 0.15 -19.34 14.89
C CYS A 56 0.18 -19.70 13.40
N ALA A 57 -1.00 -19.85 12.79
CA ALA A 57 -1.20 -20.03 11.37
C ALA A 57 -2.33 -19.13 10.87
N ALA A 58 -2.16 -18.53 9.69
CA ALA A 58 -3.18 -17.69 9.07
C ALA A 58 -4.15 -18.55 8.27
N MET A 59 -5.40 -18.62 8.74
CA MET A 59 -6.45 -19.44 8.14
C MET A 59 -7.04 -18.77 6.90
N SER A 60 -7.28 -17.47 6.99
CA SER A 60 -7.85 -16.67 5.91
C SER A 60 -7.44 -15.21 6.06
N ALA A 61 -7.57 -14.46 4.97
CA ALA A 61 -7.54 -13.01 5.01
C ALA A 61 -8.57 -12.45 4.03
N LYS A 62 -9.10 -11.28 4.37
CA LYS A 62 -9.95 -10.49 3.50
C LYS A 62 -9.32 -9.10 3.31
N PRO A 63 -9.03 -8.67 2.08
CA PRO A 63 -9.00 -9.45 0.83
C PRO A 63 -7.97 -10.59 0.84
N ALA A 64 -8.33 -11.69 0.17
CA ALA A 64 -7.40 -12.79 -0.10
C ALA A 64 -6.25 -12.31 -1.01
N ASP A 65 -5.08 -12.91 -0.90
CA ASP A 65 -3.89 -12.66 -1.74
C ASP A 65 -3.35 -11.21 -1.72
N ALA A 66 -3.86 -10.33 -0.85
CA ALA A 66 -3.34 -8.98 -0.67
C ALA A 66 -2.07 -8.93 0.22
N GLY A 67 -1.62 -10.09 0.73
CA GLY A 67 -0.44 -10.23 1.59
C GLY A 67 -0.72 -10.12 3.10
N PHE A 68 -1.97 -9.92 3.51
CA PHE A 68 -2.35 -9.72 4.91
C PHE A 68 -2.02 -10.93 5.80
N GLN A 69 -2.11 -12.16 5.29
CA GLN A 69 -1.76 -13.37 6.07
C GLN A 69 -0.30 -13.33 6.55
N GLN A 70 0.63 -13.01 5.65
CA GLN A 70 2.05 -12.92 5.99
C GLN A 70 2.33 -11.74 6.93
N ALA A 71 1.65 -10.60 6.72
CA ALA A 71 1.74 -9.45 7.60
C ALA A 71 1.25 -9.76 9.02
N ALA A 72 0.10 -10.42 9.14
CA ALA A 72 -0.48 -10.83 10.43
C ALA A 72 0.46 -11.75 11.21
N LEU A 73 1.01 -12.77 10.55
CA LEU A 73 1.98 -13.69 11.18
C LEU A 73 3.27 -12.99 11.63
N ALA A 74 3.66 -11.90 10.97
CA ALA A 74 4.84 -11.12 11.37
C ALA A 74 4.62 -10.29 12.64
N ILE A 75 3.36 -9.98 13.00
CA ILE A 75 3.05 -9.04 14.09
C ILE A 75 2.27 -9.66 15.24
N VAL A 76 1.56 -10.76 15.03
CA VAL A 76 0.68 -11.37 16.04
C VAL A 76 1.44 -11.69 17.34
N PHE A 77 2.70 -12.12 17.24
CA PHE A 77 3.56 -12.46 18.39
C PHE A 77 3.98 -11.25 19.25
N ARG A 78 3.62 -10.01 18.87
CA ARG A 78 3.77 -8.83 19.72
C ARG A 78 2.72 -8.80 20.84
N GLY A 79 1.63 -9.55 20.69
CA GLY A 79 0.54 -9.61 21.66
C GLY A 79 0.69 -10.71 22.73
N ARG A 80 -0.11 -10.57 23.79
CA ARG A 80 -0.27 -11.53 24.89
C ARG A 80 -1.75 -11.73 25.22
N VAL A 81 -2.12 -12.96 25.58
CA VAL A 81 -3.51 -13.34 25.89
C VAL A 81 -3.65 -13.90 27.30
N ALA A 82 -4.83 -13.72 27.88
CA ALA A 82 -5.24 -14.28 29.17
C ALA A 82 -6.19 -15.47 28.95
N GLN A 83 -5.64 -16.59 28.45
CA GLN A 83 -6.40 -17.79 28.07
C GLN A 83 -5.67 -19.07 28.49
N PRO A 84 -6.36 -20.22 28.64
CA PRO A 84 -5.73 -21.49 28.98
C PRO A 84 -4.60 -21.86 28.01
N ALA A 85 -3.39 -22.05 28.54
CA ALA A 85 -2.22 -22.38 27.74
C ALA A 85 -2.37 -23.73 27.03
N GLY A 86 -1.78 -23.84 25.84
CA GLY A 86 -1.73 -25.09 25.08
C GLY A 86 -3.00 -25.43 24.30
N VAL A 87 -4.08 -24.67 24.44
CA VAL A 87 -5.34 -24.88 23.71
C VAL A 87 -5.35 -23.99 22.45
N PRO A 88 -5.62 -24.54 21.25
CA PRO A 88 -5.82 -23.73 20.05
C PRO A 88 -7.06 -22.83 20.16
N PHE A 89 -6.94 -21.58 19.74
CA PHE A 89 -8.04 -20.62 19.64
C PHE A 89 -7.86 -19.70 18.43
N SER A 90 -8.95 -19.09 18.00
CA SER A 90 -8.94 -18.16 16.86
C SER A 90 -8.72 -16.72 17.29
N ILE A 91 -7.98 -15.98 16.48
CA ILE A 91 -7.79 -14.54 16.58
C ILE A 91 -8.29 -13.90 15.29
N GLU A 92 -9.13 -12.88 15.41
CA GLU A 92 -9.38 -11.93 14.33
C GLU A 92 -8.43 -10.74 14.52
N LEU A 93 -7.56 -10.49 13.54
CA LEU A 93 -6.58 -9.41 13.56
C LEU A 93 -6.92 -8.38 12.47
N PRO A 94 -7.50 -7.22 12.84
CA PRO A 94 -7.83 -6.19 11.88
C PRO A 94 -6.58 -5.41 11.43
N PHE A 95 -6.60 -5.04 10.16
CA PHE A 95 -5.76 -4.03 9.54
C PHE A 95 -6.69 -2.91 9.07
N ASP A 96 -7.11 -2.03 9.97
CA ASP A 96 -8.18 -1.04 9.78
C ASP A 96 -7.77 0.43 10.02
N ILE A 97 -6.46 0.70 10.09
CA ILE A 97 -5.92 2.03 10.42
C ILE A 97 -5.65 2.92 9.20
N LEU A 98 -5.82 2.41 7.98
CA LEU A 98 -5.67 3.24 6.78
C LEU A 98 -6.96 4.00 6.51
N ASP A 99 -6.81 5.27 6.18
CA ASP A 99 -7.88 6.10 5.65
C ASP A 99 -8.25 5.63 4.23
N GLU A 100 -9.47 5.11 4.09
CA GLU A 100 -10.03 4.60 2.85
C GLU A 100 -10.66 5.69 1.97
N ASP A 101 -10.58 6.96 2.37
CA ASP A 101 -10.94 8.07 1.49
C ASP A 101 -9.98 8.15 0.30
N ASP A 102 -10.47 8.72 -0.79
CA ASP A 102 -9.64 9.04 -1.96
C ASP A 102 -8.44 9.87 -1.54
N GLU A 103 -7.28 9.51 -2.07
CA GLU A 103 -6.10 10.33 -1.87
C GLU A 103 -6.37 11.74 -2.40
N PRO A 104 -6.17 12.77 -1.57
CA PRO A 104 -6.43 14.14 -1.99
C PRO A 104 -5.55 14.47 -3.18
N LEU A 105 -6.16 15.08 -4.19
CA LEU A 105 -5.47 15.52 -5.38
C LEU A 105 -4.44 16.58 -5.02
N ARG A 106 -3.29 16.50 -5.67
CA ARG A 106 -2.25 17.51 -5.59
C ARG A 106 -2.80 18.84 -6.09
N GLN A 107 -2.50 19.90 -5.34
CA GLN A 107 -2.81 21.25 -5.78
C GLN A 107 -2.04 21.59 -7.07
N PRO A 108 -2.66 22.39 -7.97
CA PRO A 108 -1.96 22.89 -9.15
C PRO A 108 -0.66 23.61 -8.78
N TRP A 109 0.33 23.53 -9.67
CA TRP A 109 1.58 24.27 -9.50
C TRP A 109 1.33 25.78 -9.63
N GLU A 110 1.74 26.55 -8.60
CA GLU A 110 1.62 28.02 -8.57
C GLU A 110 2.97 28.74 -8.75
N GLY A 111 4.06 28.00 -8.96
CA GLY A 111 5.39 28.58 -9.13
C GLY A 111 5.66 29.07 -10.56
N PRO A 112 6.88 29.56 -10.84
CA PRO A 112 7.24 30.06 -12.16
C PRO A 112 7.21 28.95 -13.21
N GLU A 113 6.94 29.33 -14.46
CA GLU A 113 7.12 28.46 -15.62
C GLU A 113 8.62 28.39 -15.99
N PRO A 114 9.14 27.20 -16.31
CA PRO A 114 10.55 27.02 -16.60
C PRO A 114 10.94 27.57 -17.98
N GLY A 115 12.14 28.15 -18.05
CA GLY A 115 12.79 28.52 -19.31
C GLY A 115 13.51 27.35 -20.01
N PRO A 116 14.02 27.55 -21.24
CA PRO A 116 14.65 26.50 -22.04
C PRO A 116 15.83 25.80 -21.37
N GLU A 117 16.67 26.56 -20.66
CA GLU A 117 17.82 26.07 -19.89
C GLU A 117 17.39 25.11 -18.77
N HIS A 118 16.32 25.44 -18.05
CA HIS A 118 15.75 24.59 -17.01
C HIS A 118 15.23 23.26 -17.58
N ILE A 119 14.54 23.33 -18.72
CA ILE A 119 14.00 22.14 -19.42
C ILE A 119 15.14 21.22 -19.86
N GLN A 120 16.18 21.79 -20.48
CA GLN A 120 17.33 21.03 -20.95
C GLN A 120 18.07 20.35 -19.79
N ALA A 121 18.33 21.08 -18.69
CA ALA A 121 18.98 20.52 -17.52
C ALA A 121 18.16 19.39 -16.89
N ALA A 122 16.85 19.57 -16.78
CA ALA A 122 15.93 18.59 -16.21
C ALA A 122 15.84 17.29 -17.02
N GLN A 123 15.83 17.39 -18.36
CA GLN A 123 15.85 16.23 -19.25
C GLN A 123 17.14 15.42 -19.05
N ALA A 124 18.30 16.09 -19.12
CA ALA A 124 19.59 15.43 -18.96
C ALA A 124 19.74 14.73 -17.59
N PHE A 125 19.24 15.36 -16.52
CA PHE A 125 19.22 14.74 -15.21
C PHE A 125 18.29 13.56 -15.11
N THR A 126 17.06 13.68 -15.62
CA THR A 126 16.06 12.61 -15.60
C THR A 126 16.55 11.38 -16.35
N ASP A 127 17.15 11.55 -17.53
CA ASP A 127 17.70 10.44 -18.30
C ASP A 127 18.80 9.70 -17.53
N SER A 128 19.67 10.44 -16.83
CA SER A 128 20.69 9.84 -15.96
C SER A 128 20.08 9.19 -14.71
N PHE A 129 19.06 9.81 -14.11
CA PHE A 129 18.43 9.34 -12.87
C PHE A 129 17.63 8.06 -13.09
N TYR A 130 16.89 7.99 -14.20
CA TYR A 130 16.10 6.82 -14.61
C TYR A 130 16.90 5.80 -15.43
N GLY A 131 18.23 5.95 -15.55
CA GLY A 131 19.08 4.98 -16.23
C GLY A 131 18.90 3.56 -15.66
N GLY A 132 18.36 2.65 -16.47
CA GLY A 132 18.08 1.26 -16.06
C GLY A 132 16.91 1.10 -15.09
N SER A 133 16.08 2.13 -14.92
CA SER A 133 14.89 2.07 -14.08
C SER A 133 13.75 1.30 -14.75
N ARG A 134 12.92 0.68 -13.93
CA ARG A 134 11.64 0.03 -14.30
C ARG A 134 10.52 1.06 -14.28
N SER A 135 9.45 0.87 -15.06
CA SER A 135 8.24 1.70 -14.95
C SER A 135 7.56 1.54 -13.58
N ALA A 136 6.67 2.45 -13.24
CA ALA A 136 5.82 2.40 -12.05
C ALA A 136 5.02 1.10 -12.02
N ALA A 137 4.46 0.68 -13.15
CA ALA A 137 3.74 -0.58 -13.26
C ALA A 137 4.66 -1.78 -12.93
N GLU A 138 5.85 -1.84 -13.51
CA GLU A 138 6.82 -2.91 -13.25
C GLU A 138 7.32 -2.92 -11.79
N ARG A 139 7.49 -1.74 -11.18
CA ARG A 139 7.83 -1.61 -9.76
C ARG A 139 6.67 -2.13 -8.90
N SER A 140 5.44 -1.72 -9.16
CA SER A 140 4.24 -2.19 -8.46
C SER A 140 4.04 -3.70 -8.62
N ILE A 141 4.23 -4.27 -9.82
CA ILE A 141 4.13 -5.72 -10.06
C ILE A 141 5.07 -6.51 -9.14
N ARG A 142 6.30 -6.03 -8.98
CA ARG A 142 7.30 -6.64 -8.09
C ARG A 142 6.92 -6.44 -6.63
N ASP A 143 6.66 -5.21 -6.22
CA ASP A 143 6.50 -4.85 -4.82
C ASP A 143 5.20 -5.41 -4.23
N TRP A 144 4.14 -5.47 -5.04
CA TRP A 144 2.86 -6.07 -4.68
C TRP A 144 2.84 -7.58 -4.86
N LYS A 145 3.96 -8.18 -5.31
CA LYS A 145 4.09 -9.62 -5.56
C LYS A 145 3.01 -10.18 -6.47
N VAL A 146 2.64 -9.43 -7.52
CA VAL A 146 1.59 -9.82 -8.47
C VAL A 146 1.89 -11.18 -9.14
N ASN A 147 3.18 -11.51 -9.30
CA ASN A 147 3.61 -12.80 -9.86
C ASN A 147 3.38 -14.01 -8.93
N GLU A 148 3.14 -13.79 -7.64
CA GLU A 148 2.86 -14.83 -6.63
C GLU A 148 1.34 -15.06 -6.43
N MET A 149 0.49 -14.23 -7.03
CA MET A 149 -0.97 -14.30 -6.92
C MET A 149 -1.58 -15.36 -7.84
N PRO A 150 -2.86 -15.76 -7.62
CA PRO A 150 -3.60 -16.57 -8.58
C PRO A 150 -3.56 -15.96 -10.00
N PRO A 151 -3.37 -16.76 -11.07
CA PRO A 151 -3.14 -16.25 -12.42
C PRO A 151 -4.20 -15.28 -12.95
N GLU A 152 -5.47 -15.53 -12.63
CA GLU A 152 -6.59 -14.68 -13.05
C GLU A 152 -6.54 -13.29 -12.38
N LYS A 153 -6.27 -13.27 -11.07
CA LYS A 153 -6.07 -12.02 -10.31
C LYS A 153 -4.86 -11.25 -10.82
N ALA A 154 -3.75 -11.95 -11.05
CA ALA A 154 -2.55 -11.34 -11.60
C ALA A 154 -2.78 -10.72 -13.00
N ALA A 155 -3.55 -11.40 -13.85
CA ALA A 155 -3.91 -10.91 -15.18
C ALA A 155 -4.79 -9.65 -15.12
N LEU A 156 -5.78 -9.62 -14.21
CA LEU A 156 -6.61 -8.43 -13.99
C LEU A 156 -5.79 -7.22 -13.54
N LEU A 157 -4.91 -7.41 -12.56
CA LEU A 157 -4.05 -6.32 -12.05
C LEU A 157 -3.13 -5.79 -13.14
N ARG A 158 -2.52 -6.66 -13.95
CA ARG A 158 -1.70 -6.23 -15.09
C ARG A 158 -2.51 -5.47 -16.12
N GLY A 159 -3.70 -5.96 -16.48
CA GLY A 159 -4.56 -5.27 -17.44
C GLY A 159 -4.95 -3.86 -16.98
N TRP A 160 -5.27 -3.67 -15.70
CA TRP A 160 -5.54 -2.34 -15.15
C TRP A 160 -4.28 -1.48 -15.08
N MET A 161 -3.12 -2.06 -14.77
CA MET A 161 -1.86 -1.32 -14.79
C MET A 161 -1.50 -0.86 -16.20
N ASP A 162 -1.63 -1.72 -17.20
CA ASP A 162 -1.36 -1.40 -18.61
C ASP A 162 -2.29 -0.29 -19.12
N GLU A 163 -3.52 -0.20 -18.58
CA GLU A 163 -4.48 0.85 -18.92
C GLU A 163 -4.22 2.17 -18.18
N LEU A 164 -3.95 2.11 -16.87
CA LEU A 164 -3.98 3.28 -15.99
C LEU A 164 -2.60 3.88 -15.75
N TYR A 165 -1.53 3.09 -15.79
CA TYR A 165 -0.19 3.57 -15.47
C TYR A 165 0.46 4.22 -16.69
N PRO A 166 1.21 5.31 -16.49
CA PRO A 166 2.09 5.80 -17.54
C PRO A 166 3.15 4.75 -17.91
N ASP A 167 3.60 4.80 -19.16
CA ASP A 167 4.86 4.15 -19.51
C ASP A 167 6.06 4.90 -18.92
N LEU A 168 7.24 4.29 -19.03
CA LEU A 168 8.46 4.85 -18.47
C LEU A 168 8.84 6.20 -19.11
N GLU A 169 8.52 6.44 -20.37
CA GLU A 169 8.85 7.68 -21.06
C GLU A 169 7.94 8.84 -20.59
N ALA A 170 6.65 8.58 -20.39
CA ALA A 170 5.73 9.51 -19.76
C ALA A 170 6.15 9.83 -18.31
N GLU A 171 6.54 8.82 -17.51
CA GLU A 171 7.07 9.05 -16.16
C GLU A 171 8.29 9.97 -16.15
N LYS A 172 9.25 9.72 -17.05
CA LYS A 172 10.43 10.58 -17.20
C LYS A 172 10.03 12.00 -17.58
N ALA A 173 9.12 12.17 -18.55
CA ALA A 173 8.66 13.49 -18.96
C ALA A 173 8.01 14.27 -17.79
N TRP A 174 7.18 13.62 -16.98
CA TRP A 174 6.55 14.24 -15.81
C TRP A 174 7.56 14.61 -14.74
N HIS A 175 8.53 13.73 -14.47
CA HIS A 175 9.60 14.02 -13.52
C HIS A 175 10.47 15.19 -14.00
N ALA A 176 10.88 15.19 -15.27
CA ALA A 176 11.65 16.27 -15.87
C ALA A 176 10.91 17.61 -15.79
N ALA A 177 9.60 17.63 -16.06
CA ALA A 177 8.78 18.84 -15.91
C ALA A 177 8.78 19.37 -14.46
N GLY A 178 8.64 18.47 -13.47
CA GLY A 178 8.73 18.83 -12.05
C GLY A 178 10.12 19.37 -11.67
N VAL A 179 11.19 18.73 -12.16
CA VAL A 179 12.57 19.19 -11.95
C VAL A 179 12.79 20.58 -12.55
N ALA A 180 12.34 20.81 -13.79
CA ALA A 180 12.48 22.10 -14.46
C ALA A 180 11.77 23.23 -13.69
N ARG A 181 10.55 22.99 -13.21
CA ARG A 181 9.79 23.93 -12.37
C ARG A 181 10.51 24.25 -11.06
N VAL A 182 11.12 23.25 -10.42
CA VAL A 182 11.89 23.47 -9.19
C VAL A 182 13.17 24.26 -9.47
N LEU A 183 13.87 23.98 -10.57
CA LEU A 183 15.02 24.77 -10.97
C LEU A 183 14.66 26.25 -11.19
N ALA A 184 13.54 26.50 -11.90
CA ALA A 184 13.01 27.85 -12.11
C ALA A 184 12.60 28.54 -10.80
N LEU A 185 11.98 27.80 -9.87
CA LEU A 185 11.63 28.30 -8.54
C LEU A 185 12.86 28.79 -7.76
N HIS A 186 14.00 28.11 -7.92
CA HIS A 186 15.25 28.45 -7.23
C HIS A 186 16.17 29.37 -8.05
N GLY A 187 15.82 29.71 -9.29
CA GLY A 187 16.60 30.57 -10.19
C GLY A 187 17.96 29.98 -10.56
N VAL A 188 18.02 28.66 -10.80
CA VAL A 188 19.26 27.94 -11.13
C VAL A 188 19.13 27.15 -12.43
N ASP A 189 20.09 27.33 -13.33
CA ASP A 189 20.04 26.70 -14.66
C ASP A 189 20.73 25.32 -14.72
N TYR A 190 21.18 24.79 -13.57
CA TYR A 190 21.94 23.55 -13.51
C TYR A 190 21.53 22.66 -12.33
N LEU A 191 21.65 21.35 -12.53
CA LEU A 191 21.49 20.35 -11.49
C LEU A 191 22.85 19.99 -10.90
N PRO A 192 22.97 19.84 -9.57
CA PRO A 192 24.22 19.39 -8.98
C PRO A 192 24.52 17.95 -9.43
N THR A 193 25.78 17.68 -9.77
CA THR A 193 26.26 16.36 -10.26
C THR A 193 26.24 15.25 -9.19
N ARG A 194 25.82 15.60 -7.97
CA ARG A 194 25.59 14.71 -6.82
C ARG A 194 24.26 15.11 -6.20
N LYS A 195 23.60 14.21 -5.46
CA LYS A 195 22.39 14.54 -4.69
C LYS A 195 22.58 15.87 -3.93
N PRO A 196 21.81 16.94 -4.23
CA PRO A 196 21.91 18.20 -3.51
C PRO A 196 21.78 18.03 -2.00
N ILE A 197 22.37 18.96 -1.25
CA ILE A 197 22.08 19.13 0.18
C ILE A 197 20.57 19.38 0.33
N GLY A 198 19.91 18.65 1.24
CA GLY A 198 18.45 18.75 1.39
C GLY A 198 17.66 17.98 0.32
N TRP A 199 18.24 16.91 -0.25
CA TRP A 199 17.62 16.05 -1.25
C TRP A 199 16.16 15.68 -0.96
N ASP A 200 15.80 15.37 0.29
CA ASP A 200 14.42 15.00 0.63
C ASP A 200 13.44 16.17 0.47
N ALA A 201 13.87 17.38 0.86
CA ALA A 201 13.08 18.59 0.65
C ALA A 201 12.95 18.92 -0.84
N TRP A 202 14.03 18.71 -1.60
CA TRP A 202 14.06 18.92 -3.04
C TRP A 202 13.19 17.91 -3.80
N TYR A 203 13.27 16.62 -3.45
CA TYR A 203 12.44 15.56 -4.02
C TYR A 203 10.96 15.81 -3.73
N ALA A 204 10.62 16.23 -2.51
CA ALA A 204 9.26 16.62 -2.16
C ALA A 204 8.76 17.83 -2.99
N GLN A 205 9.63 18.80 -3.30
CA GLN A 205 9.30 19.90 -4.20
C GLN A 205 9.07 19.41 -5.63
N VAL A 206 9.91 18.52 -6.16
CA VAL A 206 9.74 17.94 -7.51
C VAL A 206 8.43 17.18 -7.62
N THR A 207 8.09 16.35 -6.62
CA THR A 207 6.79 15.65 -6.61
C THR A 207 5.63 16.64 -6.63
N ARG A 208 5.69 17.75 -5.87
CA ARG A 208 4.65 18.78 -5.89
C ARG A 208 4.60 19.56 -7.21
N ALA A 209 5.73 19.75 -7.87
CA ALA A 209 5.84 20.48 -9.13
C ALA A 209 5.52 19.62 -10.36
N SER A 210 5.50 18.29 -10.23
CA SER A 210 5.17 17.38 -11.32
C SER A 210 3.75 17.67 -11.86
N PRO A 211 3.57 17.74 -13.19
CA PRO A 211 2.28 18.07 -13.80
C PRO A 211 1.21 17.01 -13.53
N GLU A 212 1.59 15.74 -13.49
CA GLU A 212 0.65 14.65 -13.33
C GLU A 212 0.62 14.10 -11.91
N ASP A 213 -0.59 13.86 -11.42
CA ASP A 213 -0.84 13.32 -10.10
C ASP A 213 -1.06 11.79 -10.19
N PRO A 214 -0.29 10.96 -9.45
CA PRO A 214 -0.56 9.54 -9.40
C PRO A 214 -1.72 9.18 -8.46
N ALA A 215 -2.29 10.12 -7.70
CA ALA A 215 -3.45 9.87 -6.83
C ALA A 215 -4.69 9.35 -7.59
N PRO A 216 -5.13 9.94 -8.73
CA PRO A 216 -6.17 9.38 -9.57
C PRO A 216 -5.95 7.92 -9.97
N ILE A 217 -4.72 7.56 -10.36
CA ILE A 217 -4.36 6.19 -10.73
C ILE A 217 -4.54 5.25 -9.54
N ARG A 218 -4.05 5.63 -8.35
CA ARG A 218 -4.20 4.82 -7.12
C ARG A 218 -5.65 4.69 -6.68
N ASN A 219 -6.41 5.78 -6.71
CA ASN A 219 -7.83 5.79 -6.33
C ASN A 219 -8.64 4.89 -7.27
N GLU A 220 -8.41 4.98 -8.58
CA GLU A 220 -9.07 4.12 -9.57
C GLU A 220 -8.63 2.65 -9.43
N MET A 221 -7.34 2.39 -9.21
CA MET A 221 -6.84 1.04 -8.93
C MET A 221 -7.49 0.43 -7.68
N ARG A 222 -7.59 1.18 -6.57
CA ARG A 222 -8.29 0.74 -5.36
C ARG A 222 -9.75 0.43 -5.68
N ARG A 223 -10.45 1.34 -6.37
CA ARG A 223 -11.87 1.18 -6.72
C ARG A 223 -12.10 -0.12 -7.50
N ARG A 224 -11.28 -0.40 -8.52
CA ARG A 224 -11.36 -1.63 -9.31
C ARG A 224 -11.00 -2.86 -8.47
N TYR A 225 -9.95 -2.77 -7.67
CA TYR A 225 -9.52 -3.86 -6.79
C TYR A 225 -10.64 -4.26 -5.82
N CYS A 226 -11.22 -3.29 -5.12
CA CYS A 226 -12.26 -3.55 -4.14
C CYS A 226 -13.58 -4.01 -4.76
N ALA A 227 -13.92 -3.53 -5.96
CA ALA A 227 -15.05 -4.04 -6.72
C ALA A 227 -14.87 -5.50 -7.15
N ALA A 228 -13.64 -5.95 -7.41
CA ALA A 228 -13.35 -7.30 -7.87
C ALA A 228 -13.08 -8.30 -6.73
N PHE A 229 -12.51 -7.87 -5.60
CA PHE A 229 -11.92 -8.75 -4.59
C PHE A 229 -12.42 -8.53 -3.16
N ASP A 230 -13.56 -7.86 -2.99
CA ASP A 230 -14.26 -7.71 -1.71
C ASP A 230 -13.34 -7.16 -0.60
N CYS A 231 -12.96 -5.87 -0.74
CA CYS A 231 -12.29 -5.15 0.35
C CYS A 231 -13.18 -5.13 1.60
N ALA A 232 -12.57 -5.36 2.75
CA ALA A 232 -13.24 -5.11 4.01
C ALA A 232 -13.49 -3.59 4.09
N SER A 233 -14.74 -3.16 4.00
CA SER A 233 -15.12 -1.82 4.43
C SER A 233 -14.96 -1.79 5.94
N GLY A 234 -14.16 -0.87 6.46
CA GLY A 234 -13.96 -0.69 7.89
C GLY A 234 -15.26 -0.31 8.60
N VAL A 235 -16.12 -1.29 8.91
CA VAL A 235 -17.21 -1.15 9.88
C VAL A 235 -17.46 -2.51 10.55
N ALA A 236 -16.87 -2.65 11.73
CA ALA A 236 -17.50 -3.35 12.85
C ALA A 236 -17.08 -2.63 14.13
N VAL A 237 -17.59 -1.41 14.30
CA VAL A 237 -17.67 -0.79 15.62
C VAL A 237 -19.09 -1.07 16.10
N ASP A 238 -19.23 -2.08 16.94
CA ASP A 238 -20.40 -2.25 17.81
C ASP A 238 -20.41 -1.15 18.89
#